data_AF-A0A940UYE2-F1
#
_entry.id   AF-A0A940UYE2-F1
#
_cell.length_a   1.000
_cell.length_b   1.000
_cell.length_c   1.000
_cell.angle_alpha   90.00
_cell.angle_beta   90.00
_cell.angle_gamma   90.00
#
_symmetry.space_group_name_H-M   'P 1'
#
loop_
_entity.id
_entity.type
_entity.pdbx_description
1 polymer ?
#
loop_
_entity_poly.entity_id
_entity_poly.type
_entity_poly.pdbx_seq_one_letter_code
_entity_poly.pdbx_strand_id
1 'polypeptide(L)'
;MYYYFKKLGLFQKTGIDLPGEATSIMHKKENIKAVELATISFGQSFQITPLQLMVASSAVVNGGTLVTPHLGVEIRSADGTRIRELNYPTTDNAVTKETSETMKELLEAVVAGGTGRRAYLPGFRIGGKTATSEKLPRSSNKYISSFIGFAPANNPQVMAMVLIEDPVGIYYGGTIAAPVIADVFDNILPYLGIEESYTEAEKEKFNIGSFQMPNFIGKTKKEVKDMLKIYDFGELYSIGEGEFVKEQFPLEGETIDKDSDLILYFE
;
A
#
# COMPACT_ATOMS: atom_id res chain seq x y z
N MET A 1 -27.16 6.77 -5.22
CA MET A 1 -26.31 6.92 -4.02
C MET A 1 -26.81 6.10 -2.84
N TYR A 2 -27.93 6.43 -2.18
CA TYR A 2 -28.41 5.71 -0.98
C TYR A 2 -28.61 4.20 -1.17
N TYR A 3 -29.06 3.78 -2.35
CA TYR A 3 -29.14 2.37 -2.71
C TYR A 3 -27.78 1.66 -2.55
N TYR A 4 -26.70 2.27 -3.05
CA TYR A 4 -25.35 1.74 -2.93
C TYR A 4 -24.81 1.85 -1.50
N PHE A 5 -25.11 2.91 -0.76
CA PHE A 5 -24.73 3.00 0.66
C PHE A 5 -25.31 1.84 1.48
N LYS A 6 -26.57 1.49 1.22
CA LYS A 6 -27.20 0.31 1.82
C LYS A 6 -26.52 -0.98 1.37
N LYS A 7 -26.28 -1.13 0.05
CA LYS A 7 -25.58 -2.29 -0.50
C LYS A 7 -24.14 -2.44 -0.05
N LEU A 8 -23.48 -1.38 0.39
CA LEU A 8 -22.12 -1.36 0.93
C LEU A 8 -22.09 -1.44 2.46
N GLY A 9 -23.23 -1.70 3.11
CA GLY A 9 -23.31 -1.88 4.57
C GLY A 9 -23.20 -0.59 5.38
N LEU A 10 -23.20 0.60 4.76
CA LEU A 10 -22.94 1.87 5.46
C LEU A 10 -24.08 2.36 6.37
N PHE A 11 -25.24 1.69 6.39
CA PHE A 11 -26.36 2.04 7.31
C PHE A 11 -26.47 1.10 8.51
N GLN A 12 -25.60 0.10 8.60
CA GLN A 12 -25.64 -0.92 9.64
C GLN A 12 -24.25 -1.16 10.21
N LYS A 13 -24.24 -1.80 11.38
CA LYS A 13 -23.04 -2.36 11.96
C LYS A 13 -22.43 -3.41 11.02
N THR A 14 -21.11 -3.53 11.03
CA THR A 14 -20.37 -4.55 10.28
C THR A 14 -20.55 -5.94 10.89
N GLY A 15 -20.86 -6.03 12.18
CA GLY A 15 -21.07 -7.31 12.87
C GLY A 15 -19.77 -7.95 13.37
N ILE A 16 -18.72 -7.14 13.58
CA ILE A 16 -17.48 -7.61 14.19
C ILE A 16 -17.73 -8.27 15.54
N ASP A 17 -16.93 -9.27 15.85
CA ASP A 17 -16.94 -10.04 17.10
C ASP A 17 -16.37 -9.27 18.30
N LEU A 18 -16.41 -7.93 18.25
CA LEU A 18 -15.94 -7.02 19.28
C LEU A 18 -17.09 -6.18 19.86
N PRO A 19 -17.08 -5.92 21.19
CA PRO A 19 -18.07 -5.06 21.81
C PRO A 19 -17.86 -3.58 21.40
N GLY A 20 -18.92 -2.78 21.54
CA GLY A 20 -18.81 -1.32 21.38
C GLY A 20 -18.85 -0.80 19.94
N GLU A 21 -19.21 -1.65 18.97
CA GLU A 21 -19.31 -1.21 17.58
C GLU A 21 -20.34 -0.08 17.40
N ALA A 22 -19.87 1.05 16.84
CA ALA A 22 -20.69 2.19 16.47
C ALA A 22 -21.34 2.00 15.09
N THR A 23 -22.42 2.74 14.83
CA THR A 23 -23.05 2.82 13.51
C THR A 23 -22.77 4.18 12.85
N SER A 24 -23.12 4.30 11.58
CA SER A 24 -22.95 5.54 10.84
C SER A 24 -23.91 6.64 11.29
N ILE A 25 -23.49 7.89 11.08
CA ILE A 25 -24.32 9.08 11.25
C ILE A 25 -24.55 9.66 9.86
N MET A 26 -25.80 9.58 9.39
CA MET A 26 -26.19 9.94 8.04
C MET A 26 -27.36 10.93 8.08
N HIS A 27 -27.45 11.81 7.08
CA HIS A 27 -28.63 12.64 6.90
C HIS A 27 -29.86 11.76 6.62
N LYS A 28 -31.02 12.16 7.18
CA LYS A 28 -32.31 11.62 6.76
C LYS A 28 -32.53 11.97 5.29
N LYS A 29 -33.08 11.04 4.51
CA LYS A 29 -33.28 11.20 3.06
C LYS A 29 -34.06 12.47 2.70
N GLU A 30 -35.05 12.84 3.50
CA GLU A 30 -35.87 14.05 3.35
C GLU A 30 -35.09 15.37 3.56
N ASN A 31 -33.96 15.33 4.26
CA ASN A 31 -33.13 16.49 4.57
C ASN A 31 -31.98 16.69 3.57
N ILE A 32 -31.86 15.83 2.56
CA ILE A 32 -30.80 15.93 1.55
C ILE A 32 -31.27 16.84 0.42
N LYS A 33 -30.64 18.01 0.30
CA LYS A 33 -30.79 18.88 -0.85
C LYS A 33 -29.57 18.74 -1.76
N ALA A 34 -29.46 19.61 -2.76
CA ALA A 34 -28.37 19.56 -3.73
C ALA A 34 -26.98 19.67 -3.09
N VAL A 35 -26.83 20.47 -2.03
CA VAL A 35 -25.55 20.70 -1.35
C VAL A 35 -25.13 19.47 -0.54
N GLU A 36 -26.04 18.87 0.23
CA GLU A 36 -25.76 17.64 0.96
C GLU A 36 -25.45 16.51 -0.02
N LEU A 37 -26.22 16.37 -1.11
CA LEU A 37 -25.98 15.35 -2.11
C LEU A 37 -24.60 15.48 -2.76
N ALA A 38 -24.18 16.70 -3.08
CA ALA A 38 -22.86 16.97 -3.62
C ALA A 38 -21.77 16.63 -2.60
N THR A 39 -21.88 17.10 -1.37
CA THR A 39 -20.86 16.88 -0.32
C THR A 39 -20.70 15.43 0.09
N ILE A 40 -21.80 14.67 0.16
CA ILE A 40 -21.78 13.22 0.44
C ILE A 40 -21.00 12.47 -0.65
N SER A 41 -21.04 12.91 -1.91
CA SER A 41 -20.36 12.22 -3.02
C SER A 41 -18.84 12.13 -2.86
N PHE A 42 -18.24 13.06 -2.11
CA PHE A 42 -16.81 13.10 -1.84
C PHE A 42 -16.45 12.90 -0.36
N GLY A 43 -17.33 12.25 0.41
CA GLY A 43 -17.01 11.82 1.77
C GLY A 43 -17.19 12.89 2.85
N GLN A 44 -18.03 13.90 2.60
CA GLN A 44 -18.35 14.96 3.56
C GLN A 44 -19.82 14.90 3.98
N SER A 45 -20.14 15.50 5.13
CA SER A 45 -21.53 15.58 5.65
C SER A 45 -22.12 14.24 6.12
N PHE A 46 -21.29 13.22 6.39
CA PHE A 46 -21.70 12.01 7.10
C PHE A 46 -20.52 11.43 7.87
N GLN A 47 -20.79 10.52 8.81
CA GLN A 47 -19.76 9.83 9.58
C GLN A 47 -19.96 8.33 9.46
N ILE A 48 -18.88 7.61 9.22
CA ILE A 48 -18.80 6.14 9.23
C ILE A 48 -17.61 5.73 10.08
N THR A 49 -17.62 4.51 10.58
CA THR A 49 -16.43 3.97 11.25
C THR A 49 -15.36 3.60 10.22
N PRO A 50 -14.06 3.62 10.59
CA PRO A 50 -12.99 3.11 9.72
C PRO A 50 -13.25 1.67 9.25
N LEU A 51 -13.83 0.84 10.13
CA LEU A 51 -14.16 -0.54 9.82
C LEU A 51 -15.28 -0.66 8.78
N GLN A 52 -16.34 0.17 8.87
CA GLN A 52 -17.36 0.25 7.82
C GLN A 52 -16.76 0.66 6.47
N LEU A 53 -15.81 1.60 6.47
CA LEU A 53 -15.12 2.01 5.26
C LEU A 53 -14.29 0.86 4.68
N MET A 54 -13.49 0.17 5.50
CA MET A 54 -12.71 -0.99 5.04
C MET A 54 -13.59 -2.10 4.47
N VAL A 55 -14.69 -2.44 5.12
CA VAL A 55 -15.64 -3.46 4.65
C VAL A 55 -16.30 -3.05 3.32
N ALA A 56 -16.74 -1.79 3.20
CA ALA A 56 -17.30 -1.27 1.96
C ALA A 56 -16.25 -1.26 0.83
N SER A 57 -15.03 -0.82 1.13
CA SER A 57 -13.93 -0.80 0.18
C SER A 57 -13.48 -2.19 -0.24
N SER A 58 -13.46 -3.17 0.66
CA SER A 58 -13.13 -4.56 0.30
C SER A 58 -14.15 -5.11 -0.68
N ALA A 59 -15.45 -4.88 -0.44
CA ALA A 59 -16.52 -5.30 -1.33
C ALA A 59 -16.37 -4.72 -2.74
N VAL A 60 -15.83 -3.49 -2.86
CA VAL A 60 -15.58 -2.85 -4.15
C VAL A 60 -14.45 -3.54 -4.93
N VAL A 61 -13.48 -4.18 -4.28
CA VAL A 61 -12.30 -4.75 -4.94
C VAL A 61 -12.22 -6.29 -4.89
N ASN A 62 -13.14 -6.96 -4.21
CA ASN A 62 -13.16 -8.42 -4.04
C ASN A 62 -14.24 -9.14 -4.86
N GLY A 63 -14.83 -8.48 -5.86
CA GLY A 63 -15.90 -9.05 -6.69
C GLY A 63 -17.32 -8.75 -6.21
N GLY A 64 -17.49 -7.92 -5.18
CA GLY A 64 -18.81 -7.47 -4.72
C GLY A 64 -19.32 -8.14 -3.45
N THR A 65 -18.46 -8.81 -2.69
CA THR A 65 -18.84 -9.52 -1.45
C THR A 65 -18.53 -8.68 -0.22
N LEU A 66 -19.57 -8.32 0.52
CA LEU A 66 -19.49 -7.76 1.86
C LEU A 66 -19.03 -8.85 2.85
N VAL A 67 -17.87 -8.66 3.44
CA VAL A 67 -17.34 -9.54 4.49
C VAL A 67 -17.80 -9.09 5.87
N THR A 68 -17.98 -10.03 6.79
CA THR A 68 -18.09 -9.72 8.22
C THR A 68 -16.67 -9.73 8.81
N PRO A 69 -16.11 -8.57 9.21
CA PRO A 69 -14.78 -8.51 9.82
C PRO A 69 -14.80 -9.26 11.16
N HIS A 70 -13.71 -9.94 11.52
CA HIS A 70 -13.63 -10.74 12.74
C HIS A 70 -12.17 -10.92 13.19
N LEU A 71 -11.96 -11.12 14.49
CA LEU A 71 -10.66 -11.48 15.06
C LEU A 71 -10.57 -12.97 15.42
N GLY A 72 -11.67 -13.55 15.89
CA GLY A 72 -11.72 -14.95 16.27
C GLY A 72 -11.66 -15.85 15.04
N VAL A 73 -10.60 -16.65 14.93
CA VAL A 73 -10.40 -17.63 13.85
C VAL A 73 -10.87 -19.03 14.26
N GLU A 74 -10.46 -19.48 15.45
CA GLU A 74 -10.79 -20.81 15.96
C GLU A 74 -10.79 -20.84 17.48
N ILE A 75 -11.44 -21.86 18.04
CA ILE A 75 -11.43 -22.18 19.46
C ILE A 75 -10.57 -23.42 19.66
N ARG A 76 -9.60 -23.32 20.56
CA ARG A 76 -8.75 -24.45 20.99
C ARG A 76 -8.98 -24.77 22.46
N SER A 77 -8.84 -26.05 22.83
CA SER A 77 -8.75 -26.47 24.23
C SER A 77 -7.39 -26.09 24.82
N ALA A 78 -7.25 -26.23 26.14
CA ALA A 78 -6.02 -25.90 26.86
C ALA A 78 -4.79 -26.74 26.40
N ASP A 79 -5.03 -27.92 25.84
CA ASP A 79 -4.00 -28.80 25.26
C ASP A 79 -3.64 -28.45 23.79
N GLY A 80 -4.25 -27.41 23.23
CA GLY A 80 -4.01 -26.96 21.84
C GLY A 80 -4.86 -27.68 20.79
N THR A 81 -5.69 -28.66 21.18
CA THR A 81 -6.59 -29.36 20.25
C THR A 81 -7.64 -28.38 19.69
N ARG A 82 -7.79 -28.35 18.35
CA ARG A 82 -8.79 -27.51 17.68
C ARG A 82 -10.19 -28.04 17.98
N ILE A 83 -10.99 -27.27 18.72
CA ILE A 83 -12.38 -27.60 19.04
C ILE A 83 -13.29 -27.23 17.87
N ARG A 84 -13.17 -26.00 17.36
CA ARG A 84 -14.03 -25.49 16.29
C ARG A 84 -13.42 -24.30 15.57
N GLU A 85 -13.61 -24.25 14.26
CA GLU A 85 -13.33 -23.08 13.41
C GLU A 85 -14.53 -22.13 13.39
N LEU A 86 -14.26 -20.84 13.55
CA LEU A 86 -15.29 -19.81 13.57
C LEU A 86 -15.63 -19.37 12.14
N ASN A 87 -16.92 -19.32 11.84
CA ASN A 87 -17.43 -18.95 10.52
C ASN A 87 -18.33 -17.73 10.66
N TYR A 88 -18.20 -16.79 9.72
CA TYR A 88 -18.94 -15.54 9.71
C TYR A 88 -19.68 -15.37 8.38
N PRO A 89 -20.92 -14.85 8.39
CA PRO A 89 -21.69 -14.69 7.18
C PRO A 89 -21.09 -13.63 6.26
N THR A 90 -21.29 -13.78 4.96
CA THR A 90 -20.99 -12.77 3.96
C THR A 90 -22.27 -12.36 3.23
N THR A 91 -22.24 -11.23 2.52
CA THR A 91 -23.35 -10.77 1.68
C THR A 91 -22.83 -10.42 0.29
N ASP A 92 -23.29 -11.15 -0.73
CA ASP A 92 -22.87 -10.91 -2.10
C ASP A 92 -23.63 -9.75 -2.76
N ASN A 93 -23.18 -9.38 -3.96
CA ASN A 93 -23.85 -8.42 -4.86
C ASN A 93 -23.93 -6.98 -4.32
N ALA A 94 -22.93 -6.56 -3.52
CA ALA A 94 -22.73 -5.17 -3.15
C ALA A 94 -22.46 -4.31 -4.39
N VAL A 95 -21.59 -4.82 -5.27
CA VAL A 95 -21.36 -4.35 -6.64
C VAL A 95 -21.28 -5.57 -7.57
N THR A 96 -21.27 -5.35 -8.89
CA THR A 96 -21.04 -6.47 -9.83
C THR A 96 -19.55 -6.79 -9.92
N LYS A 97 -19.23 -8.00 -10.39
CA LYS A 97 -17.83 -8.40 -10.62
C LYS A 97 -17.14 -7.46 -11.61
N GLU A 98 -17.82 -7.09 -12.69
CA GLU A 98 -17.29 -6.18 -13.71
C GLU A 98 -16.99 -4.79 -13.11
N THR A 99 -17.90 -4.29 -12.28
CA THR A 99 -17.68 -3.03 -11.55
C THR A 99 -16.45 -3.15 -10.65
N SER A 100 -16.28 -4.30 -9.98
CA SER A 100 -15.14 -4.54 -9.10
C SER A 100 -13.81 -4.58 -9.86
N GLU A 101 -13.77 -5.25 -11.03
CA GLU A 101 -12.60 -5.27 -11.91
C GLU A 101 -12.23 -3.85 -12.39
N THR A 102 -13.19 -3.09 -12.88
CA THR A 102 -12.96 -1.69 -13.28
C THR A 102 -12.46 -0.85 -12.11
N MET A 103 -13.02 -1.04 -10.91
CA MET A 103 -12.58 -0.28 -9.74
C MET A 103 -11.16 -0.63 -9.30
N LYS A 104 -10.72 -1.90 -9.43
CA LYS A 104 -9.33 -2.29 -9.18
C LYS A 104 -8.36 -1.52 -10.08
N GLU A 105 -8.63 -1.49 -11.39
CA GLU A 105 -7.80 -0.77 -12.37
C GLU A 105 -7.74 0.75 -12.09
N LEU A 106 -8.90 1.36 -11.80
CA LEU A 106 -8.97 2.79 -11.51
C LEU A 106 -8.22 3.15 -10.23
N LEU A 107 -8.31 2.32 -9.19
CA LEU A 107 -7.64 2.55 -7.91
C LEU A 107 -6.14 2.25 -7.97
N GLU A 108 -5.70 1.34 -8.84
CA GLU A 108 -4.29 1.15 -9.18
C GLU A 108 -3.72 2.37 -9.89
N ALA A 109 -4.45 2.94 -10.86
CA ALA A 109 -4.02 4.15 -11.57
C ALA A 109 -3.81 5.35 -10.64
N VAL A 110 -4.57 5.45 -9.55
CA VAL A 110 -4.38 6.48 -8.51
C VAL A 110 -3.00 6.40 -7.86
N VAL A 111 -2.48 5.19 -7.67
CA VAL A 111 -1.15 4.94 -7.08
C VAL A 111 -0.07 4.99 -8.15
N ALA A 112 -0.30 4.45 -9.35
CA ALA A 112 0.71 4.45 -10.41
C ALA A 112 1.06 5.87 -10.92
N GLY A 113 0.06 6.77 -11.03
CA GLY A 113 0.29 8.10 -11.60
C GLY A 113 -0.53 9.23 -10.98
N GLY A 114 -1.37 8.94 -9.99
CA GLY A 114 -2.30 9.90 -9.40
C GLY A 114 -1.84 10.50 -8.08
N THR A 115 -2.84 10.95 -7.31
CA THR A 115 -2.62 11.54 -5.97
C THR A 115 -2.05 10.57 -4.94
N GLY A 116 -2.11 9.26 -5.19
CA GLY A 116 -1.63 8.21 -4.31
C GLY A 116 -0.21 7.74 -4.61
N ARG A 117 0.54 8.40 -5.51
CA ARG A 117 1.88 7.98 -5.96
C ARG A 117 2.93 7.68 -4.90
N ARG A 118 2.76 8.20 -3.69
CA ARG A 118 3.67 7.92 -2.57
C ARG A 118 3.41 6.57 -1.89
N ALA A 119 2.34 5.88 -2.26
CA ALA A 119 2.10 4.48 -1.90
C ALA A 119 2.63 3.49 -2.97
N TYR A 120 3.30 4.00 -4.02
CA TYR A 120 3.86 3.15 -5.06
C TYR A 120 5.10 2.42 -4.53
N LEU A 121 5.13 1.11 -4.66
CA LEU A 121 6.30 0.28 -4.41
C LEU A 121 6.66 -0.44 -5.71
N PRO A 122 7.89 -0.27 -6.23
CA PRO A 122 8.35 -1.00 -7.40
C PRO A 122 8.15 -2.51 -7.23
N GLY A 123 7.72 -3.19 -8.29
CA GLY A 123 7.52 -4.65 -8.26
C GLY A 123 6.22 -5.09 -7.58
N PHE A 124 5.49 -4.19 -6.91
CA PHE A 124 4.18 -4.49 -6.34
C PHE A 124 3.06 -3.74 -7.05
N ARG A 125 1.97 -4.45 -7.32
CA ARG A 125 0.73 -3.83 -7.83
C ARG A 125 -0.10 -3.35 -6.67
N ILE A 126 -0.15 -2.03 -6.44
CA ILE A 126 -0.87 -1.44 -5.31
C ILE A 126 -2.02 -0.59 -5.85
N GLY A 127 -3.23 -0.86 -5.35
CA GLY A 127 -4.39 0.00 -5.55
C GLY A 127 -4.70 0.78 -4.29
N GLY A 128 -5.26 1.98 -4.42
CA GLY A 128 -5.64 2.74 -3.24
C GLY A 128 -6.27 4.09 -3.52
N LYS A 129 -6.71 4.74 -2.43
CA LYS A 129 -7.31 6.07 -2.50
C LYS A 129 -6.91 6.94 -1.32
N THR A 130 -6.55 8.17 -1.67
CA THR A 130 -6.38 9.28 -0.73
C THR A 130 -7.74 9.76 -0.23
N ALA A 131 -7.85 9.99 1.08
CA ALA A 131 -9.01 10.65 1.67
C ALA A 131 -8.55 11.77 2.61
N THR A 132 -9.19 12.93 2.52
CA THR A 132 -8.91 14.08 3.37
C THR A 132 -10.24 14.69 3.75
N SER A 133 -10.63 14.49 5.01
CA SER A 133 -11.91 14.94 5.55
C SER A 133 -11.70 16.14 6.46
N GLU A 134 -12.66 17.05 6.47
CA GLU A 134 -12.64 18.25 7.31
C GLU A 134 -13.41 17.98 8.58
N LYS A 135 -12.87 18.40 9.73
CA LYS A 135 -13.60 18.32 11.00
C LYS A 135 -14.50 19.55 11.18
N LEU A 136 -15.59 19.34 11.92
CA LEU A 136 -16.45 20.43 12.38
C LEU A 136 -15.93 21.01 13.71
N PRO A 137 -16.03 22.33 13.92
CA PRO A 137 -16.39 23.35 12.93
C PRO A 137 -15.25 23.52 11.90
N ARG A 138 -15.59 23.70 10.61
CA ARG A 138 -14.59 23.83 9.53
C ARG A 138 -13.60 24.98 9.73
N SER A 139 -14.01 26.02 10.46
CA SER A 139 -13.15 27.14 10.85
C SER A 139 -11.96 26.74 11.72
N SER A 140 -11.97 25.55 12.30
CA SER A 140 -10.85 25.03 13.09
C SER A 140 -9.64 24.60 12.26
N ASN A 141 -9.77 24.51 10.93
CA ASN A 141 -8.72 24.01 10.02
C ASN A 141 -8.14 22.66 10.48
N LYS A 142 -9.01 21.81 11.04
CA LYS A 142 -8.68 20.46 11.49
C LYS A 142 -9.10 19.43 10.45
N TYR A 143 -8.23 18.46 10.21
CA TYR A 143 -8.41 17.47 9.16
C TYR A 143 -8.19 16.06 9.68
N ILE A 144 -8.81 15.11 9.00
CA ILE A 144 -8.46 13.69 9.07
C ILE A 144 -7.83 13.35 7.73
N SER A 145 -6.54 13.06 7.76
CA SER A 145 -5.77 12.64 6.59
C SER A 145 -5.72 11.13 6.55
N SER A 146 -6.05 10.52 5.42
CA SER A 146 -6.14 9.06 5.36
C SER A 146 -5.78 8.51 4.00
N PHE A 147 -5.40 7.25 4.01
CA PHE A 147 -5.18 6.45 2.82
C PHE A 147 -5.71 5.05 3.08
N ILE A 148 -6.43 4.51 2.11
CA ILE A 148 -6.81 3.10 2.08
C ILE A 148 -6.15 2.47 0.85
N GLY A 149 -5.38 1.41 1.08
CA GLY A 149 -4.66 0.68 0.05
C GLY A 149 -5.03 -0.80 0.08
N PHE A 150 -4.85 -1.47 -1.05
CA PHE A 150 -4.96 -2.91 -1.18
C PHE A 150 -3.93 -3.45 -2.17
N ALA A 151 -3.53 -4.69 -1.97
CA ALA A 151 -2.53 -5.34 -2.80
C ALA A 151 -2.70 -6.88 -2.79
N PRO A 152 -2.29 -7.58 -3.87
CA PRO A 152 -1.98 -7.03 -5.19
C PRO A 152 -3.22 -6.43 -5.87
N ALA A 153 -3.06 -5.39 -6.69
CA ALA A 153 -4.19 -4.65 -7.24
C ALA A 153 -5.09 -5.49 -8.16
N ASN A 154 -4.52 -6.47 -8.87
CA ASN A 154 -5.24 -7.39 -9.75
C ASN A 154 -5.95 -8.53 -9.00
N ASN A 155 -5.40 -8.99 -7.88
CA ASN A 155 -5.96 -10.06 -7.06
C ASN A 155 -5.81 -9.74 -5.57
N PRO A 156 -6.62 -8.82 -5.01
CA PRO A 156 -6.41 -8.29 -3.67
C PRO A 156 -6.39 -9.37 -2.60
N GLN A 157 -5.28 -9.46 -1.85
CA GLN A 157 -5.11 -10.39 -0.73
C GLN A 157 -5.14 -9.67 0.62
N VAL A 158 -4.73 -8.40 0.63
CA VAL A 158 -4.69 -7.58 1.85
C VAL A 158 -5.15 -6.16 1.59
N MET A 159 -5.74 -5.54 2.61
CA MET A 159 -6.17 -4.15 2.62
C MET A 159 -5.69 -3.50 3.91
N ALA A 160 -5.11 -2.31 3.79
CA ALA A 160 -4.65 -1.51 4.91
C ALA A 160 -5.25 -0.11 4.84
N MET A 161 -5.54 0.47 6.00
CA MET A 161 -6.02 1.83 6.10
C MET A 161 -5.24 2.55 7.20
N VAL A 162 -4.82 3.78 6.91
CA VAL A 162 -4.22 4.69 7.89
C VAL A 162 -5.06 5.94 8.01
N LEU A 163 -5.24 6.41 9.25
CA LEU A 163 -5.86 7.69 9.57
C LEU A 163 -4.90 8.47 10.46
N ILE A 164 -4.61 9.70 10.07
CA ILE A 164 -3.80 10.65 10.80
C ILE A 164 -4.71 11.81 11.17
N GLU A 165 -4.94 11.95 12.46
CA GLU A 165 -5.87 12.91 13.03
C GLU A 165 -5.14 14.21 13.42
N ASP A 166 -5.67 15.37 13.00
CA ASP A 166 -5.10 16.70 13.26
C ASP A 166 -3.59 16.81 12.92
N PRO A 167 -3.17 16.46 11.68
CA PRO A 167 -1.77 16.59 11.28
C PRO A 167 -1.31 18.05 11.32
N VAL A 168 -0.07 18.26 11.77
CA VAL A 168 0.57 19.59 11.82
C VAL A 168 1.35 19.82 10.53
N GLY A 169 1.13 20.96 9.88
CA GLY A 169 1.78 21.29 8.61
C GLY A 169 1.06 20.71 7.41
N ILE A 170 1.71 19.78 6.69
CA ILE A 170 1.13 19.16 5.49
C ILE A 170 0.06 18.14 5.90
N TYR A 171 -1.16 18.30 5.39
CA TYR A 171 -2.32 17.49 5.80
C TYR A 171 -2.90 16.58 4.70
N TYR A 172 -2.40 16.64 3.47
CA TYR A 172 -2.93 15.83 2.36
C TYR A 172 -2.63 14.33 2.55
N GLY A 173 -3.65 13.49 2.43
CA GLY A 173 -3.52 12.02 2.61
C GLY A 173 -2.51 11.40 1.66
N GLY A 174 -2.43 11.90 0.44
CA GLY A 174 -1.42 11.45 -0.53
C GLY A 174 0.03 11.75 -0.11
N THR A 175 0.25 12.73 0.79
CA THR A 175 1.60 13.13 1.21
C THR A 175 2.04 12.46 2.48
N ILE A 176 1.16 12.32 3.47
CA ILE A 176 1.53 11.83 4.81
C ILE A 176 1.01 10.42 5.12
N ALA A 177 -0.13 10.01 4.55
CA ALA A 177 -0.74 8.72 4.81
C ALA A 177 -0.30 7.65 3.78
N ALA A 178 -0.16 8.04 2.51
CA ALA A 178 0.27 7.12 1.45
C ALA A 178 1.66 6.47 1.70
N PRO A 179 2.71 7.19 2.15
CA PRO A 179 4.00 6.57 2.46
C PRO A 179 3.90 5.50 3.57
N VAL A 180 3.10 5.75 4.61
CA VAL A 180 2.90 4.78 5.69
C VAL A 180 2.30 3.48 5.17
N ILE A 181 1.41 3.56 4.18
CA ILE A 181 0.81 2.37 3.55
C ILE A 181 1.83 1.65 2.66
N ALA A 182 2.71 2.37 1.97
CA ALA A 182 3.86 1.77 1.29
C ALA A 182 4.73 1.00 2.30
N ASP A 183 5.17 1.63 3.39
CA ASP A 183 6.00 0.97 4.41
C ASP A 183 5.33 -0.29 4.99
N VAL A 184 4.01 -0.25 5.23
CA VAL A 184 3.26 -1.42 5.68
C VAL A 184 3.30 -2.52 4.62
N PHE A 185 3.00 -2.20 3.35
CA PHE A 185 2.97 -3.17 2.26
C PHE A 185 4.34 -3.78 1.93
N ASP A 186 5.40 -2.98 2.00
CA ASP A 186 6.78 -3.44 1.83
C ASP A 186 7.12 -4.57 2.81
N ASN A 187 6.59 -4.49 4.04
CA ASN A 187 6.79 -5.52 5.05
C ASN A 187 5.81 -6.71 4.91
N ILE A 188 4.52 -6.44 4.67
CA ILE A 188 3.51 -7.51 4.74
C ILE A 188 3.41 -8.35 3.48
N LEU A 189 3.73 -7.81 2.30
CA LEU A 189 3.58 -8.54 1.04
C LEU A 189 4.57 -9.70 0.96
N PRO A 190 5.88 -9.51 1.24
CA PRO A 190 6.83 -10.63 1.33
C PRO A 190 6.44 -11.65 2.40
N TYR A 191 5.95 -11.19 3.56
CA TYR A 191 5.47 -12.08 4.62
C TYR A 191 4.31 -12.97 4.18
N LEU A 192 3.44 -12.48 3.29
CA LEU A 192 2.34 -13.24 2.69
C LEU A 192 2.78 -14.09 1.48
N GLY A 193 4.07 -14.12 1.14
CA GLY A 193 4.60 -14.83 -0.02
C GLY A 193 4.25 -14.17 -1.36
N ILE A 194 3.92 -12.88 -1.34
CA ILE A 194 3.73 -12.08 -2.54
C ILE A 194 5.09 -11.49 -2.88
N GLU A 195 5.70 -12.01 -3.94
CA GLU A 195 7.02 -11.57 -4.42
C GLU A 195 6.92 -10.38 -5.36
N GLU A 196 8.00 -9.63 -5.44
CA GLU A 196 8.16 -8.50 -6.34
C GLU A 196 8.21 -8.98 -7.80
N SER A 197 7.40 -8.37 -8.66
CA SER A 197 7.37 -8.63 -10.09
C SER A 197 7.56 -7.33 -10.86
N TYR A 198 8.82 -7.05 -11.19
CA TYR A 198 9.21 -5.83 -11.90
C TYR A 198 8.88 -5.88 -13.39
N THR A 199 8.23 -4.83 -13.88
CA THR A 199 8.12 -4.54 -15.31
C THR A 199 9.46 -4.08 -15.89
N GLU A 200 9.66 -4.22 -17.20
CA GLU A 200 10.89 -3.74 -17.85
C GLU A 200 11.11 -2.22 -17.64
N ALA A 201 10.03 -1.45 -17.64
CA ALA A 201 10.10 -0.02 -17.34
C ALA A 201 10.54 0.27 -15.90
N GLU A 202 10.13 -0.55 -14.92
CA GLU A 202 10.62 -0.42 -13.55
C GLU A 202 12.08 -0.85 -13.43
N LYS A 203 12.47 -1.92 -14.11
CA LYS A 203 13.86 -2.37 -14.16
C LYS A 203 14.79 -1.30 -14.71
N GLU A 204 14.39 -0.62 -15.77
CA GLU A 204 15.16 0.50 -16.31
C GLU A 204 15.14 1.71 -15.37
N LYS A 205 13.97 2.09 -14.84
CA LYS A 205 13.82 3.31 -14.04
C LYS A 205 14.50 3.25 -12.68
N PHE A 206 14.45 2.10 -12.03
CA PHE A 206 14.98 1.87 -10.69
C PHE A 206 16.27 1.04 -10.72
N ASN A 207 16.90 0.90 -11.90
CA ASN A 207 18.11 0.11 -12.10
C ASN A 207 17.99 -1.29 -11.49
N ILE A 208 16.87 -1.99 -11.69
CA ILE A 208 16.63 -3.30 -11.10
C ILE A 208 17.13 -4.39 -12.05
N GLY A 209 17.98 -5.26 -11.52
CA GLY A 209 18.60 -6.37 -12.22
C GLY A 209 19.86 -6.77 -11.48
N SER A 210 20.46 -7.90 -11.82
CA SER A 210 21.67 -8.37 -11.16
C SER A 210 22.77 -8.68 -12.16
N PHE A 211 24.02 -8.47 -11.78
CA PHE A 211 25.17 -8.96 -12.53
C PHE A 211 26.16 -9.67 -11.59
N GLN A 212 27.02 -10.51 -12.17
CA GLN A 212 28.12 -11.08 -11.39
C GLN A 212 29.20 -10.04 -11.21
N MET A 213 29.59 -9.82 -9.95
CA MET A 213 30.64 -8.89 -9.56
C MET A 213 31.93 -9.19 -10.35
N PRO A 214 32.42 -8.25 -11.16
CA PRO A 214 33.67 -8.42 -11.88
C PRO A 214 34.87 -8.35 -10.94
N ASN A 215 36.00 -8.89 -11.39
CA ASN A 215 37.25 -8.83 -10.66
C ASN A 215 37.98 -7.51 -10.93
N PHE A 216 38.11 -6.70 -9.89
CA PHE A 216 38.90 -5.48 -9.84
C PHE A 216 40.27 -5.66 -9.19
N ILE A 217 40.51 -6.76 -8.46
CA ILE A 217 41.79 -6.99 -7.77
C ILE A 217 42.95 -7.01 -8.79
N GLY A 218 43.98 -6.24 -8.50
CA GLY A 218 45.16 -6.06 -9.36
C GLY A 218 44.96 -5.11 -10.54
N LYS A 219 43.77 -4.49 -10.71
CA LYS A 219 43.51 -3.50 -11.76
C LYS A 219 44.02 -2.11 -11.36
N THR A 220 44.44 -1.36 -12.37
CA THR A 220 44.81 0.06 -12.23
C THR A 220 43.57 0.95 -12.14
N LYS A 221 43.71 2.16 -11.58
CA LYS A 221 42.63 3.17 -11.54
C LYS A 221 42.02 3.46 -12.92
N LYS A 222 42.82 3.38 -13.98
CA LYS A 222 42.35 3.56 -15.36
C LYS A 222 41.48 2.40 -15.82
N GLU A 223 41.92 1.17 -15.63
CA GLU A 223 41.16 -0.04 -15.99
C GLU A 223 39.85 -0.13 -15.21
N VAL A 224 39.88 0.21 -13.92
CA VAL A 224 38.68 0.32 -13.09
C VAL A 224 37.68 1.29 -13.72
N LYS A 225 38.11 2.51 -14.09
CA LYS A 225 37.22 3.51 -14.73
C LYS A 225 36.62 3.04 -16.05
N ASP A 226 37.34 2.23 -16.83
CA ASP A 226 36.81 1.69 -18.08
C ASP A 226 35.81 0.56 -17.83
N MET A 227 36.05 -0.28 -16.81
CA MET A 227 35.10 -1.31 -16.37
C MET A 227 33.83 -0.71 -15.78
N LEU A 228 33.93 0.37 -15.00
CA LEU A 228 32.77 1.09 -14.43
C LEU A 228 31.83 1.71 -15.48
N LYS A 229 32.23 1.76 -16.77
CA LYS A 229 31.33 2.18 -17.87
C LYS A 229 30.43 1.06 -18.38
N ILE A 230 30.77 -0.19 -18.05
CA ILE A 230 30.11 -1.41 -18.53
C ILE A 230 29.06 -1.89 -17.53
N TYR A 231 29.24 -1.55 -16.25
CA TYR A 231 28.41 -2.01 -15.14
C TYR A 231 27.76 -0.83 -14.43
N ASP A 232 26.48 -1.00 -14.06
CA ASP A 232 25.70 -0.01 -13.33
C ASP A 232 25.90 -0.24 -11.81
N PHE A 233 26.92 0.40 -11.23
CA PHE A 233 27.15 0.46 -9.78
C PHE A 233 26.52 1.71 -9.18
N GLY A 234 26.18 1.66 -7.89
CA GLY A 234 25.70 2.80 -7.12
C GLY A 234 26.86 3.71 -6.70
N GLU A 235 27.07 3.89 -5.41
CA GLU A 235 28.19 4.69 -4.93
C GLU A 235 29.51 3.91 -4.98
N LEU A 236 30.53 4.55 -5.56
CA LEU A 236 31.90 4.04 -5.56
C LEU A 236 32.69 4.63 -4.39
N TYR A 237 33.09 3.78 -3.47
CA TYR A 237 33.98 4.12 -2.36
C TYR A 237 35.41 3.71 -2.70
N SER A 238 36.30 4.67 -2.92
CA SER A 238 37.72 4.42 -3.16
C SER A 238 38.54 4.77 -1.91
N ILE A 239 39.21 3.78 -1.32
CA ILE A 239 39.99 3.92 -0.09
C ILE A 239 41.45 3.60 -0.40
N GLY A 240 42.39 4.51 -0.12
CA GLY A 240 43.82 4.36 -0.41
C GLY A 240 44.31 5.23 -1.55
N GLU A 241 45.64 5.41 -1.67
CA GLU A 241 46.25 6.33 -2.64
C GLU A 241 46.99 5.61 -3.78
N GLY A 242 47.30 4.32 -3.62
CA GLY A 242 48.02 3.49 -4.58
C GLY A 242 47.32 3.32 -5.92
N GLU A 243 48.06 2.79 -6.90
CA GLU A 243 47.58 2.68 -8.28
C GLU A 243 46.76 1.40 -8.51
N PHE A 244 47.05 0.33 -7.76
CA PHE A 244 46.44 -0.98 -7.91
C PHE A 244 45.40 -1.24 -6.84
N VAL A 245 44.30 -1.90 -7.23
CA VAL A 245 43.30 -2.41 -6.30
C VAL A 245 43.87 -3.64 -5.58
N LYS A 246 43.90 -3.57 -4.26
CA LYS A 246 44.32 -4.66 -3.39
C LYS A 246 43.14 -5.55 -2.99
N GLU A 247 42.00 -4.94 -2.65
CA GLU A 247 40.79 -5.64 -2.19
C GLU A 247 39.54 -4.95 -2.74
N GLN A 248 38.45 -5.70 -2.85
CA GLN A 248 37.14 -5.20 -3.27
C GLN A 248 36.03 -5.77 -2.39
N PHE A 249 34.92 -5.05 -2.29
CA PHE A 249 33.66 -5.54 -1.75
C PHE A 249 32.49 -4.93 -2.53
N PRO A 250 31.47 -5.69 -2.94
CA PRO A 250 31.31 -7.17 -2.86
C PRO A 250 32.39 -8.00 -3.59
N LEU A 251 32.45 -9.31 -3.31
CA LEU A 251 33.52 -10.21 -3.83
C LEU A 251 33.26 -10.63 -5.28
N GLU A 252 34.34 -10.95 -6.02
CA GLU A 252 34.23 -11.49 -7.39
C GLU A 252 33.25 -12.67 -7.46
N GLY A 253 32.39 -12.67 -8.48
CA GLY A 253 31.46 -13.75 -8.77
C GLY A 253 30.18 -13.74 -7.92
N GLU A 254 30.09 -12.88 -6.90
CA GLU A 254 28.83 -12.65 -6.19
C GLU A 254 27.80 -12.03 -7.13
N THR A 255 26.57 -12.53 -7.08
CA THR A 255 25.44 -11.90 -7.76
C THR A 255 25.04 -10.68 -6.96
N ILE A 256 25.21 -9.50 -7.55
CA ILE A 256 24.85 -8.24 -6.93
C ILE A 256 23.78 -7.53 -7.75
N ASP A 257 22.93 -6.77 -7.08
CA ASP A 257 21.97 -5.92 -7.75
C ASP A 257 22.68 -4.76 -8.43
N LYS A 258 22.16 -4.34 -9.58
CA LYS A 258 22.48 -3.06 -10.19
C LYS A 258 22.23 -1.94 -9.17
N ASP A 259 23.07 -0.91 -9.21
CA ASP A 259 23.10 0.17 -8.20
C ASP A 259 23.63 -0.24 -6.82
N SER A 260 24.13 -1.47 -6.64
CA SER A 260 24.86 -1.84 -5.42
C SER A 260 26.15 -1.02 -5.29
N ASP A 261 26.47 -0.61 -4.07
CA ASP A 261 27.70 0.12 -3.77
C ASP A 261 28.93 -0.78 -3.98
N LEU A 262 30.00 -0.18 -4.52
CA LEU A 262 31.28 -0.83 -4.73
C LEU A 262 32.34 -0.15 -3.88
N ILE A 263 33.03 -0.93 -3.04
CA ILE A 263 34.15 -0.48 -2.23
C ILE A 263 35.43 -1.08 -2.80
N LEU A 264 36.37 -0.22 -3.18
CA LEU A 264 37.70 -0.60 -3.67
C LEU A 264 38.78 -0.07 -2.72
N TYR A 265 39.62 -0.99 -2.24
CA TYR A 265 40.80 -0.68 -1.45
C TYR A 265 42.02 -0.68 -2.35
N PHE A 266 42.64 0.47 -2.52
CA PHE A 266 43.90 0.65 -3.25
C PHE A 266 45.10 0.47 -2.30
N GLU A 267 46.24 0.11 -2.87
CA GLU A 267 47.53 0.01 -2.15
C GLU A 267 47.94 1.28 -1.39
#